data_AF-A0A7J8WVN9-F1
#
_entry.id   AF-A0A7J8WVN9-F1
#
_cell.length_a   1.000
_cell.length_b   1.000
_cell.length_c   1.000
_cell.angle_alpha   90.00
_cell.angle_beta   90.00
_cell.angle_gamma   90.00
#
_symmetry.space_group_name_H-M   'P 1'
#
loop_
_entity.id
_entity.type
_entity.pdbx_description
1 polymer ?
#
loop_
_entity_poly.entity_id
_entity_poly.type
_entity_poly.pdbx_seq_one_letter_code
_entity_poly.pdbx_strand_id
1 'polypeptide(L)'
;MTKDIETTAEQGGGAEFSAKDYQDPPPAPLIDLEELTKWSLYRAAIAEFIATLLFLYVTVLTVIGYKVQTDPVKNTVDPDCGGVGILGIAWAFGGMIFILVYCTAGIS
;
A
#
# COMPACT_ATOMS: atom_id res chain seq x y z
N MET A 1 25.58 73.24 20.46
CA MET A 1 24.23 72.68 20.41
C MET A 1 24.34 71.20 20.66
N THR A 2 23.94 70.84 21.87
CA THR A 2 23.71 69.52 22.42
C THR A 2 22.75 68.74 21.51
N LYS A 3 23.12 67.51 21.13
CA LYS A 3 22.18 66.39 21.06
C LYS A 3 22.96 65.08 21.16
N ASP A 4 22.98 64.60 22.38
CA ASP A 4 23.31 63.24 22.80
C ASP A 4 22.41 62.23 22.10
N ILE A 5 22.94 61.06 21.75
CA ILE A 5 22.23 59.78 21.77
C ILE A 5 23.27 58.69 22.04
N GLU A 6 23.08 58.06 23.19
CA GLU A 6 23.97 57.13 23.87
C GLU A 6 24.05 55.78 23.15
N THR A 7 25.26 55.30 22.98
CA THR A 7 25.58 53.89 23.25
C THR A 7 25.34 53.63 24.73
N THR A 8 24.41 52.73 25.09
CA THR A 8 24.56 51.71 26.16
C THR A 8 23.41 50.69 26.06
N ALA A 9 23.75 49.45 26.36
CA ALA A 9 22.96 48.23 26.30
C ALA A 9 21.67 48.21 27.12
N GLU A 10 20.66 47.50 26.60
CA GLU A 10 19.68 46.77 27.42
C GLU A 10 19.59 45.32 26.91
N GLN A 11 20.16 44.41 27.70
CA GLN A 11 19.74 43.01 27.75
C GLN A 11 18.26 42.94 28.13
N GLY A 12 17.44 42.17 27.40
CA GLY A 12 16.13 41.79 27.94
C GLY A 12 15.13 41.20 26.96
N GLY A 13 15.28 39.92 26.63
CA GLY A 13 14.14 38.99 26.62
C GLY A 13 13.24 38.89 25.39
N GLY A 14 13.32 37.73 24.72
CA GLY A 14 12.10 37.01 24.36
C GLY A 14 11.66 37.08 22.91
N ALA A 15 12.33 36.30 22.06
CA ALA A 15 11.72 35.20 21.30
C ALA A 15 12.64 34.87 20.12
N GLU A 16 13.56 33.95 20.37
CA GLU A 16 14.11 33.11 19.32
C GLU A 16 12.92 32.56 18.53
N PHE A 17 12.77 33.00 17.27
CA PHE A 17 11.95 32.25 16.34
C PHE A 17 12.71 30.96 16.07
N SER A 18 12.50 30.00 16.96
CA SER A 18 12.91 28.59 16.89
C SER A 18 12.82 28.16 15.43
N ALA A 19 14.00 28.04 14.83
CA ALA A 19 14.17 27.49 13.50
C ALA A 19 13.42 26.15 13.51
N LYS A 20 12.42 26.01 12.62
CA LYS A 20 11.68 24.76 12.38
C LYS A 20 12.58 23.56 12.66
N ASP A 21 12.36 22.87 13.78
CA ASP A 21 13.15 21.70 14.22
C ASP A 21 12.96 20.46 13.31
N TYR A 22 12.28 20.62 12.18
CA TYR A 22 12.16 19.60 11.14
C TYR A 22 13.30 19.78 10.14
N GLN A 23 14.42 19.10 10.40
CA GLN A 23 15.43 18.79 9.39
C GLN A 23 14.88 17.66 8.52
N ASP A 24 14.71 17.91 7.22
CA ASP A 24 14.35 16.85 6.29
C ASP A 24 15.40 15.74 6.38
N PRO A 25 14.99 14.48 6.59
CA PRO A 25 15.92 13.38 6.60
C PRO A 25 16.63 13.31 5.23
N PRO A 26 17.92 12.92 5.20
CA PRO A 26 18.61 12.69 3.95
C PRO A 26 17.77 11.75 3.07
N PRO A 27 17.74 11.95 1.73
CA PRO A 27 16.97 11.11 0.83
C PRO A 27 17.26 9.64 1.08
N ALA A 28 16.21 8.85 1.32
CA ALA A 28 16.36 7.41 1.51
C ALA A 28 17.05 6.83 0.26
N PRO A 29 18.07 5.98 0.44
CA PRO A 29 18.68 5.26 -0.68
C PRO A 29 17.61 4.46 -1.43
N LEU A 30 17.70 4.43 -2.77
CA LEU A 30 16.72 3.70 -3.60
C LEU A 30 16.72 2.20 -3.33
N ILE A 31 17.88 1.65 -2.96
CA ILE A 31 18.08 0.24 -2.66
C ILE A 31 19.05 0.16 -1.48
N ASP A 32 18.68 -0.61 -0.46
CA ASP A 32 19.62 -1.05 0.56
C ASP A 32 20.32 -2.33 0.06
N LEU A 33 21.57 -2.19 -0.40
CA LEU A 33 22.37 -3.31 -0.93
C LEU A 33 22.64 -4.38 0.14
N GLU A 34 22.59 -4.02 1.42
CA GLU A 34 22.74 -4.98 2.51
C GLU A 34 21.55 -5.94 2.56
N GLU A 35 20.36 -5.49 2.16
CA GLU A 35 19.13 -6.29 2.16
C GLU A 35 19.08 -7.34 1.04
N LEU A 36 19.76 -7.10 -0.08
CA LEU A 36 19.89 -8.08 -1.18
C LEU A 36 20.62 -9.36 -0.77
N THR A 37 21.43 -9.29 0.28
CA THR A 37 22.15 -10.45 0.83
C THR A 37 21.33 -11.21 1.89
N LYS A 38 20.22 -10.62 2.38
CA LYS A 38 19.41 -11.20 3.45
C LYS A 38 18.44 -12.23 2.89
N TRP A 39 18.41 -13.41 3.51
CA TRP A 39 17.46 -14.49 3.17
C TRP A 39 15.99 -14.09 3.39
N SER A 40 15.72 -13.14 4.28
CA SER A 40 14.39 -12.59 4.51
C SER A 40 13.81 -11.92 3.27
N LEU A 41 14.62 -11.21 2.49
CA LEU A 41 14.17 -10.56 1.25
C LEU A 41 13.67 -11.58 0.23
N TYR A 42 14.40 -12.68 0.05
CA TYR A 42 13.99 -13.76 -0.86
C TYR A 42 12.69 -14.43 -0.39
N ARG A 43 12.52 -14.63 0.91
CA ARG A 43 11.27 -15.20 1.47
C ARG A 43 10.09 -14.26 1.29
N ALA A 44 10.26 -12.97 1.53
CA ALA A 44 9.24 -11.94 1.31
C ALA A 44 8.83 -11.87 -0.17
N ALA A 45 9.82 -11.82 -1.08
CA ALA A 45 9.57 -11.79 -2.52
C ALA A 45 8.83 -13.04 -3.04
N ILE A 46 9.20 -14.23 -2.54
CA ILE A 46 8.50 -15.47 -2.88
C ILE A 46 7.06 -15.44 -2.34
N ALA A 47 6.86 -14.97 -1.10
CA ALA A 47 5.52 -14.88 -0.50
C ALA A 47 4.60 -13.96 -1.32
N GLU A 48 5.07 -12.76 -1.68
CA GLU A 48 4.33 -11.82 -2.53
C GLU A 48 4.06 -12.38 -3.94
N PHE A 49 5.04 -13.05 -4.55
CA PHE A 49 4.86 -13.69 -5.86
C PHE A 49 3.76 -14.77 -5.81
N ILE A 50 3.77 -15.64 -4.81
CA ILE A 50 2.77 -16.69 -4.66
C ILE A 50 1.40 -16.10 -4.31
N ALA A 51 1.36 -15.10 -3.44
CA ALA A 51 0.11 -14.43 -3.06
C ALA A 51 -0.56 -13.78 -4.28
N THR A 52 0.20 -13.03 -5.08
CA THR A 52 -0.33 -12.39 -6.29
C THR A 52 -0.74 -13.40 -7.37
N LEU A 53 0.00 -14.50 -7.53
CA LEU A 53 -0.37 -15.59 -8.44
C LEU A 53 -1.71 -16.20 -8.04
N LEU A 54 -1.89 -16.54 -6.75
CA LEU A 54 -3.14 -17.10 -6.23
C LEU A 54 -4.29 -16.09 -6.31
N PHE A 55 -4.03 -14.82 -6.00
CA PHE A 55 -5.01 -13.75 -6.10
C PHE A 55 -5.56 -13.64 -7.52
N LEU A 56 -4.68 -13.53 -8.52
CA LEU A 56 -5.11 -13.45 -9.92
C LEU A 56 -5.78 -14.74 -10.38
N TYR A 57 -5.24 -15.90 -10.02
CA TYR A 57 -5.85 -17.18 -10.40
C TYR A 57 -7.30 -17.27 -9.93
N VAL A 58 -7.56 -17.02 -8.64
CA VAL A 58 -8.91 -17.14 -8.10
C VAL A 58 -9.83 -16.06 -8.68
N THR A 59 -9.42 -14.78 -8.64
CA THR A 59 -10.29 -13.68 -9.07
C THR A 59 -10.60 -13.71 -10.56
N VAL A 60 -9.61 -13.95 -11.41
CA VAL A 60 -9.80 -14.02 -12.87
C VAL A 60 -10.63 -15.25 -13.24
N LEU A 61 -10.38 -16.40 -12.62
CA LEU A 61 -11.17 -17.61 -12.87
C LEU A 61 -12.62 -17.42 -12.43
N THR A 62 -12.89 -16.74 -11.32
CA THR A 62 -14.26 -16.38 -10.90
C THR A 62 -14.95 -15.48 -11.93
N VAL A 63 -14.26 -14.46 -12.45
CA VAL A 63 -14.83 -13.56 -13.47
C VAL A 63 -15.12 -14.30 -14.78
N ILE A 64 -14.18 -15.11 -15.26
CA ILE A 64 -14.36 -15.89 -16.49
C ILE A 64 -15.47 -16.94 -16.29
N GLY A 65 -15.46 -17.65 -15.17
CA GLY A 65 -16.48 -18.63 -14.81
C GLY A 65 -17.88 -18.01 -14.79
N TYR A 66 -18.03 -16.85 -14.14
CA TYR A 66 -19.28 -16.10 -14.15
C TYR A 66 -19.71 -15.73 -15.57
N LYS A 67 -18.81 -15.15 -16.39
CA LYS A 67 -19.13 -14.76 -17.77
C LYS A 67 -19.55 -15.94 -18.65
N VAL A 68 -18.99 -17.12 -18.44
CA VAL A 68 -19.38 -18.34 -19.18
C VAL A 68 -20.74 -18.83 -18.70
N GLN A 69 -20.99 -18.82 -17.39
CA GLN A 69 -22.25 -19.24 -16.78
C GLN A 69 -23.43 -18.34 -17.18
N THR A 70 -23.18 -17.03 -17.34
CA THR A 70 -24.23 -16.06 -17.70
C THR A 70 -24.33 -15.75 -19.19
N ASP A 71 -23.53 -16.42 -20.03
CA ASP A 71 -23.62 -16.27 -21.48
C ASP A 71 -24.91 -16.93 -22.01
N PRO A 72 -25.88 -16.17 -22.53
CA PRO A 72 -27.17 -16.69 -22.99
C PRO A 72 -27.04 -17.62 -24.22
N VAL A 73 -25.89 -17.60 -24.91
CA VAL A 73 -25.62 -18.49 -26.04
C VAL A 73 -25.06 -19.85 -25.57
N LYS A 74 -24.37 -19.87 -24.41
CA LYS A 74 -23.70 -21.07 -23.88
C LYS A 74 -24.48 -21.78 -22.78
N ASN A 75 -25.32 -21.05 -22.03
CA ASN A 75 -26.16 -21.61 -20.98
C ASN A 75 -27.64 -21.35 -21.30
N THR A 76 -28.39 -22.45 -21.48
CA THR A 76 -29.83 -22.41 -21.80
C THR A 76 -30.72 -22.53 -20.57
N VAL A 77 -30.13 -22.68 -19.38
CA VAL A 77 -30.83 -22.78 -18.08
C VAL A 77 -30.44 -21.57 -17.24
N ASP A 78 -31.41 -20.70 -16.97
CA ASP A 78 -31.31 -19.48 -16.15
C ASP A 78 -29.98 -18.68 -16.28
N PRO A 79 -29.68 -18.16 -17.49
CA PRO A 79 -28.43 -17.41 -17.74
C PRO A 79 -28.28 -16.17 -16.85
N ASP A 80 -29.37 -15.59 -16.37
CA ASP A 80 -29.31 -14.41 -15.50
C ASP A 80 -28.99 -14.75 -14.02
N CYS A 81 -29.25 -15.98 -13.59
CA CYS A 81 -29.23 -16.36 -12.17
C CYS A 81 -28.32 -17.56 -11.85
N GLY A 82 -27.77 -18.25 -12.84
CA GLY A 82 -27.03 -19.51 -12.68
C GLY A 82 -25.57 -19.40 -12.18
N GLY A 83 -25.10 -18.21 -11.78
CA GLY A 83 -23.71 -17.98 -11.41
C GLY A 83 -23.52 -17.31 -10.05
N VAL A 84 -22.26 -17.06 -9.69
CA VAL A 84 -21.89 -16.37 -8.44
C VAL A 84 -22.38 -14.92 -8.35
N GLY A 85 -22.83 -14.35 -9.48
CA GLY A 85 -23.23 -12.95 -9.57
C GLY A 85 -22.07 -11.96 -9.46
N ILE A 86 -22.35 -10.69 -9.73
CA ILE A 86 -21.38 -9.61 -9.54
C ILE A 86 -21.00 -9.49 -8.05
N LEU A 87 -21.95 -9.78 -7.14
CA LEU A 87 -21.70 -9.84 -5.70
C LEU A 87 -20.65 -10.91 -5.34
N GLY A 88 -20.72 -12.11 -5.95
CA GLY A 88 -19.74 -13.16 -5.73
C GLY A 88 -18.37 -12.81 -6.28
N ILE A 89 -18.31 -12.10 -7.42
CA ILE A 89 -17.04 -11.54 -7.93
C ILE A 89 -16.43 -10.57 -6.91
N ALA A 90 -17.22 -9.61 -6.40
CA ALA A 90 -16.74 -8.65 -5.40
C ALA A 90 -16.23 -9.35 -4.13
N TRP A 91 -16.92 -10.41 -3.69
CA TRP A 91 -16.47 -11.28 -2.59
C TRP A 91 -15.17 -12.03 -2.89
N ALA A 92 -14.96 -12.49 -4.12
CA ALA A 92 -13.70 -13.14 -4.50
C ALA A 92 -12.52 -12.17 -4.37
N PHE A 93 -12.67 -10.91 -4.82
CA PHE A 93 -11.62 -9.89 -4.66
C PHE A 93 -11.36 -9.57 -3.18
N GLY A 94 -12.40 -9.22 -2.42
CA GLY A 94 -12.24 -8.85 -1.01
C GLY A 94 -11.78 -10.01 -0.13
N GLY A 95 -12.38 -11.18 -0.31
CA GLY A 95 -12.06 -12.39 0.45
C GLY A 95 -10.64 -12.89 0.19
N MET A 96 -10.18 -12.89 -1.07
CA MET A 96 -8.81 -13.30 -1.37
C MET A 96 -7.78 -12.33 -0.80
N ILE A 97 -8.00 -11.01 -0.86
CA ILE A 97 -7.10 -10.04 -0.22
C ILE A 97 -7.08 -10.24 1.30
N PHE A 98 -8.23 -10.39 1.94
CA PHE A 98 -8.30 -10.64 3.38
C PHE A 98 -7.48 -11.87 3.81
N ILE A 99 -7.63 -12.98 3.09
CA ILE A 99 -6.89 -14.22 3.37
C ILE A 99 -5.40 -14.05 3.10
N LEU A 100 -5.03 -13.51 1.93
CA LEU A 100 -3.64 -13.42 1.52
C LEU A 100 -2.85 -12.44 2.40
N VAL A 101 -3.42 -11.28 2.73
CA VAL A 101 -2.80 -10.34 3.68
C VAL A 101 -2.59 -11.00 5.03
N TYR A 102 -3.58 -11.76 5.52
CA TYR A 102 -3.42 -12.50 6.78
C TYR A 102 -2.27 -13.53 6.70
N CYS A 103 -2.11 -14.20 5.55
CA CYS A 103 -1.04 -15.19 5.35
C CYS A 103 0.34 -14.57 5.14
N THR A 104 0.45 -13.40 4.50
CA THR A 104 1.74 -12.79 4.13
C THR A 104 2.24 -11.70 5.09
N ALA A 105 1.39 -11.08 5.90
CA ALA A 105 1.76 -9.94 6.77
C ALA A 105 2.89 -10.22 7.78
N GLY A 106 3.15 -11.48 8.12
CA GLY A 106 4.28 -11.85 8.99
C GLY A 106 5.56 -12.22 8.26
N ILE A 107 5.55 -12.19 6.92
CA ILE A 107 6.63 -12.68 6.06
C ILE A 107 7.15 -11.60 5.10
N SER A 108 6.26 -10.78 4.53
CA SER A 108 6.54 -9.73 3.55
C SER A 108 6.02 -8.38 4.02
#